data_AF-A0A519LYN3-F1
#
_entry.id   AF-A0A519LYN3-F1
#
_cell.length_a   1.000
_cell.length_b   1.000
_cell.length_c   1.000
_cell.angle_alpha   90.00
_cell.angle_beta   90.00
_cell.angle_gamma   90.00
#
_symmetry.space_group_name_H-M   'P 1'
#
loop_
_entity.id
_entity.type
_entity.pdbx_description
1 polymer ?
#
loop_
_entity_poly.entity_id
_entity_poly.type
_entity_poly.pdbx_seq_one_letter_code
_entity_poly.pdbx_strand_id
1 'polypeptide(L)'
;MRKAALMAACVIGFLVTATSCKKDKGDLTGVETRTTDSISFDKSKMAGFYAKYPKFKVYQSEIDELYKKYDYHYIWHDKKGTIEFAEVIYNRVNQIDKEGIEEDIPYKNEFNEMFASSGKPDLDSELLISSMYFFYAKKVLNGIDPSKSKQTGWYLPRERTSYVAYLDSLMEDPKKLKEDKSELFAQYYNLRKGLQKYRNIEKQGGWGTITLEPGVKSLKQGDSSVTITQVRKRLHMEGYLKNDSKSNVFDDELAKALEQYDLRHNRVSDKLIGPNVVKDLNISVADRIRAISLNMERCRWVSPEMNTAREFI
;
A
#
# COMPACT_ATOMS: atom_id res chain seq x y z
N MET A 1 -34.96 73.64 -56.86
CA MET A 1 -36.11 73.37 -57.75
C MET A 1 -35.88 72.03 -58.44
N ARG A 2 -36.82 71.07 -58.27
CA ARG A 2 -37.03 69.81 -59.02
C ARG A 2 -35.86 68.80 -59.05
N LYS A 3 -36.03 67.48 -59.02
CA LYS A 3 -37.05 66.51 -58.59
C LYS A 3 -36.32 65.14 -58.70
N ALA A 4 -36.62 64.25 -57.76
CA ALA A 4 -36.40 62.80 -57.66
C ALA A 4 -36.00 61.98 -58.90
N ALA A 5 -35.17 60.93 -58.69
CA ALA A 5 -35.36 59.58 -59.23
C ALA A 5 -34.50 58.50 -58.53
N LEU A 6 -35.19 57.49 -57.97
CA LEU A 6 -34.96 56.02 -58.00
C LEU A 6 -33.58 55.42 -57.62
N MET A 7 -33.52 54.62 -56.54
CA MET A 7 -33.68 53.15 -56.46
C MET A 7 -32.38 52.34 -56.66
N ALA A 8 -31.90 51.70 -55.59
CA ALA A 8 -31.66 50.24 -55.51
C ALA A 8 -30.81 49.93 -54.26
N ALA A 9 -31.45 49.44 -53.19
CA ALA A 9 -30.78 48.86 -52.03
C ALA A 9 -30.58 47.36 -52.28
N CYS A 10 -29.32 46.91 -52.40
CA CYS A 10 -28.98 45.49 -52.47
C CYS A 10 -29.06 44.87 -51.07
N VAL A 11 -30.10 44.06 -50.84
CA VAL A 11 -30.22 43.17 -49.68
C VAL A 11 -29.41 41.91 -49.99
N ILE A 12 -28.31 41.70 -49.28
CA ILE A 12 -27.56 40.43 -49.29
C ILE A 12 -28.31 39.45 -48.39
N GLY A 13 -29.05 38.54 -49.01
CA GLY A 13 -29.64 37.38 -48.34
C GLY A 13 -28.57 36.33 -48.06
N PHE A 14 -28.25 36.11 -46.78
CA PHE A 14 -27.49 34.95 -46.34
C PHE A 14 -28.45 33.75 -46.24
N LEU A 15 -28.30 32.79 -47.15
CA LEU A 15 -28.95 31.49 -47.11
C LEU A 15 -28.40 30.69 -45.92
N VAL A 16 -29.21 30.51 -44.87
CA VAL A 16 -28.99 29.52 -43.82
C VAL A 16 -29.62 28.22 -44.28
N THR A 17 -28.80 27.25 -44.70
CA THR A 17 -29.25 25.89 -44.94
C THR A 17 -29.38 25.15 -43.62
N ALA A 18 -30.63 25.01 -43.15
CA ALA A 18 -30.96 24.07 -42.09
C ALA A 18 -30.88 22.64 -42.64
N THR A 19 -29.91 21.86 -42.19
CA THR A 19 -29.93 20.40 -42.33
C THR A 19 -30.23 19.79 -40.96
N SER A 20 -31.47 19.34 -40.85
CA SER A 20 -31.96 18.45 -39.80
C SER A 20 -31.36 17.07 -40.00
N CYS A 21 -30.70 16.51 -38.99
CA CYS A 21 -30.52 15.06 -38.88
C CYS A 21 -30.45 14.60 -37.41
N LYS A 22 -31.46 13.76 -37.11
CA LYS A 22 -31.65 12.78 -36.05
C LYS A 22 -30.47 12.49 -35.09
N LYS A 23 -30.86 12.54 -33.82
CA LYS A 23 -30.22 11.99 -32.61
C LYS A 23 -29.84 10.52 -32.81
N ASP A 24 -28.54 10.22 -32.81
CA ASP A 24 -28.01 8.88 -32.56
C ASP A 24 -27.21 8.89 -31.27
N LYS A 25 -27.45 7.85 -30.45
CA LYS A 25 -26.81 7.65 -29.15
C LYS A 25 -25.33 7.37 -29.40
N GLY A 26 -24.47 8.30 -28.96
CA GLY A 26 -23.02 8.14 -28.99
C GLY A 26 -22.62 6.90 -28.21
N ASP A 27 -22.17 5.90 -28.95
CA ASP A 27 -21.52 4.70 -28.50
C ASP A 27 -20.24 5.07 -27.74
N LEU A 28 -20.11 4.58 -26.51
CA LEU A 28 -18.90 4.70 -25.69
C LEU A 28 -17.96 3.55 -26.07
N THR A 29 -17.41 3.60 -27.28
CA THR A 29 -16.39 2.67 -27.77
C THR A 29 -15.14 3.46 -28.14
N GLY A 30 -14.46 3.93 -27.08
CA GLY A 30 -13.20 4.67 -27.17
C GLY A 30 -12.18 4.16 -26.17
N VAL A 31 -12.08 2.83 -26.00
CA VAL A 31 -10.86 2.20 -25.49
C VAL A 31 -10.16 1.68 -26.72
N GLU A 32 -8.99 2.22 -27.05
CA GLU A 32 -8.09 1.59 -28.01
C GLU A 32 -7.73 0.20 -27.45
N THR A 33 -8.50 -0.80 -27.84
CA THR A 33 -8.13 -2.20 -27.69
C THR A 33 -6.76 -2.36 -28.33
N ARG A 34 -5.77 -2.81 -27.56
CA ARG A 34 -4.48 -3.30 -28.05
C ARG A 34 -4.73 -4.47 -29.01
N THR A 35 -5.09 -4.17 -30.25
CA THR A 35 -5.20 -5.12 -31.37
C THR A 35 -3.88 -5.01 -32.11
N THR A 36 -3.00 -6.02 -32.05
CA THR A 36 -2.96 -7.02 -33.15
C THR A 36 -2.06 -8.24 -32.86
N ASP A 37 -1.52 -8.42 -31.65
CA ASP A 37 -0.51 -9.48 -31.38
C ASP A 37 -0.72 -10.27 -30.07
N SER A 38 -1.91 -10.20 -29.45
CA SER A 38 -2.16 -10.91 -28.19
C SER A 38 -2.52 -12.38 -28.43
N ILE A 39 -1.94 -13.27 -27.62
CA ILE A 39 -2.17 -14.71 -27.69
C ILE A 39 -3.55 -14.99 -27.08
N SER A 40 -4.46 -15.58 -27.85
CA SER A 40 -5.75 -16.04 -27.33
C SER A 40 -5.62 -17.45 -26.72
N PHE A 41 -6.47 -17.75 -25.75
CA PHE A 41 -6.55 -19.08 -25.16
C PHE A 41 -7.99 -19.54 -24.92
N ASP A 42 -8.16 -20.85 -24.84
CA ASP A 42 -9.46 -21.45 -24.50
C ASP A 42 -9.66 -21.41 -22.98
N LYS A 43 -10.74 -20.75 -22.55
CA LYS A 43 -11.21 -20.70 -21.16
C LYS A 43 -11.21 -22.07 -20.48
N SER A 44 -11.57 -23.14 -21.20
CA SER A 44 -11.66 -24.49 -20.63
C SER A 44 -10.33 -24.96 -20.00
N LYS A 45 -9.21 -24.43 -20.49
CA LYS A 45 -7.85 -24.75 -20.01
C LYS A 45 -7.53 -24.15 -18.64
N MET A 46 -8.25 -23.11 -18.19
CA MET A 46 -8.06 -22.51 -16.87
C MET A 46 -8.33 -23.50 -15.73
N ALA A 47 -9.20 -24.50 -15.96
CA ALA A 47 -9.46 -25.54 -14.97
C ALA A 47 -8.20 -26.36 -14.63
N GLY A 48 -7.34 -26.62 -15.63
CA GLY A 48 -6.07 -27.32 -15.44
C GLY A 48 -5.10 -26.51 -14.58
N PHE A 49 -5.07 -25.20 -14.77
CA PHE A 49 -4.26 -24.28 -13.97
C PHE A 49 -4.64 -24.36 -12.47
N TYR A 50 -5.92 -24.29 -12.13
CA TYR A 50 -6.33 -24.37 -10.72
C TYR A 50 -6.16 -25.76 -10.10
N ALA A 51 -6.14 -26.82 -10.92
CA ALA A 51 -5.77 -28.15 -10.45
C ALA A 51 -4.27 -28.23 -10.11
N LYS A 52 -3.41 -27.58 -10.92
CA LYS A 52 -1.96 -27.48 -10.69
C LYS A 52 -1.60 -26.52 -9.55
N TYR A 53 -2.33 -25.41 -9.42
CA TYR A 53 -2.09 -24.34 -8.44
C TYR A 53 -3.31 -24.08 -7.52
N PRO A 54 -3.73 -25.05 -6.70
CA PRO A 54 -4.96 -24.98 -5.91
C PRO A 54 -5.04 -23.79 -4.93
N LYS A 55 -3.93 -23.34 -4.33
CA LYS A 55 -3.90 -22.15 -3.47
C LYS A 55 -4.39 -20.85 -4.16
N PHE A 56 -4.36 -20.76 -5.49
CA PHE A 56 -4.87 -19.59 -6.23
C PHE A 56 -6.33 -19.69 -6.67
N LYS A 57 -7.00 -20.82 -6.38
CA LYS A 57 -8.43 -20.98 -6.66
C LYS A 57 -9.31 -19.92 -5.98
N VAL A 58 -8.84 -19.34 -4.87
CA VAL A 58 -9.51 -18.22 -4.18
C VAL A 58 -9.66 -16.96 -5.06
N TYR A 59 -8.82 -16.80 -6.09
CA TYR A 59 -8.86 -15.67 -7.02
C TYR A 59 -9.54 -16.02 -8.35
N GLN A 60 -10.13 -17.21 -8.47
CA GLN A 60 -10.69 -17.68 -9.73
C GLN A 60 -11.79 -16.75 -10.26
N SER A 61 -12.68 -16.26 -9.40
CA SER A 61 -13.78 -15.39 -9.82
C SER A 61 -13.26 -14.08 -10.45
N GLU A 62 -12.25 -13.46 -9.84
CA GLU A 62 -11.66 -12.23 -10.35
C GLU A 62 -10.83 -12.44 -11.60
N ILE A 63 -10.13 -13.57 -11.72
CA ILE A 63 -9.38 -13.95 -12.92
C ILE A 63 -10.34 -14.26 -14.08
N ASP A 64 -11.45 -14.95 -13.82
CA ASP A 64 -12.50 -15.20 -14.82
C ASP A 64 -13.13 -13.88 -15.31
N GLU A 65 -13.40 -12.94 -14.40
CA GLU A 65 -13.87 -11.59 -14.75
C GLU A 65 -12.85 -10.84 -15.61
N LEU A 66 -11.57 -10.88 -15.21
CA LEU A 66 -10.46 -10.26 -15.91
C LEU A 66 -10.35 -10.78 -17.35
N TYR A 67 -10.23 -12.08 -17.56
CA TYR A 67 -10.05 -12.60 -18.91
C TYR A 67 -11.33 -12.60 -19.74
N LYS A 68 -12.53 -12.61 -19.13
CA LYS A 68 -13.76 -12.32 -19.87
C LYS A 68 -13.74 -10.92 -20.46
N LYS A 69 -13.20 -9.93 -19.75
CA LYS A 69 -13.08 -8.54 -20.22
C LYS A 69 -12.05 -8.38 -21.34
N TYR A 70 -10.96 -9.14 -21.30
CA TYR A 70 -9.93 -9.12 -22.35
C TYR A 70 -10.14 -10.20 -23.43
N ASP A 71 -11.38 -10.69 -23.58
CA ASP A 71 -11.76 -11.71 -24.58
C ASP A 71 -10.83 -12.95 -24.60
N TYR A 72 -10.36 -13.37 -23.43
CA TYR A 72 -9.41 -14.48 -23.22
C TYR A 72 -8.10 -14.33 -24.02
N HIS A 73 -7.58 -13.11 -24.09
CA HIS A 73 -6.25 -12.81 -24.61
C HIS A 73 -5.25 -12.55 -23.47
N TYR A 74 -3.97 -12.83 -23.75
CA TYR A 74 -2.88 -12.55 -22.83
C TYR A 74 -2.73 -11.04 -22.64
N ILE A 75 -2.52 -10.63 -21.39
CA ILE A 75 -2.33 -9.22 -20.99
C ILE A 75 -0.96 -8.97 -20.37
N TRP A 76 -0.25 -10.02 -19.93
CA TRP A 76 1.04 -9.90 -19.26
C TRP A 76 2.25 -10.07 -20.18
N HIS A 77 2.00 -10.31 -21.47
CA HIS A 77 3.03 -10.60 -22.45
C HIS A 77 2.87 -9.74 -23.71
N ASP A 78 3.99 -9.27 -24.25
CA ASP A 78 4.10 -8.59 -25.53
C ASP A 78 5.17 -9.26 -26.42
N LYS A 79 5.53 -8.62 -27.55
CA LYS A 79 6.54 -9.14 -28.50
C LYS A 79 7.93 -9.34 -27.89
N LYS A 80 8.24 -8.65 -26.79
CA LYS A 80 9.52 -8.71 -26.08
C LYS A 80 9.49 -9.70 -24.92
N GLY A 81 8.34 -10.30 -24.61
CA GLY A 81 8.15 -11.23 -23.50
C GLY A 81 7.23 -10.64 -22.44
N THR A 82 7.49 -10.93 -21.17
CA THR A 82 6.70 -10.40 -20.05
C THR A 82 6.84 -8.86 -19.96
N ILE A 83 5.71 -8.16 -19.78
CA ILE A 83 5.70 -6.69 -19.71
C ILE A 83 6.37 -6.18 -18.41
N GLU A 84 6.96 -4.99 -18.45
CA GLU A 84 7.64 -4.37 -17.30
C GLU A 84 6.75 -4.29 -16.05
N PHE A 85 5.45 -4.05 -16.22
CA PHE A 85 4.53 -3.93 -15.10
C PHE A 85 4.40 -5.24 -14.29
N ALA A 86 4.53 -6.41 -14.92
CA ALA A 86 4.55 -7.68 -14.20
C ALA A 86 5.76 -7.78 -13.25
N GLU A 87 6.92 -7.26 -13.67
CA GLU A 87 8.12 -7.18 -12.82
C GLU A 87 7.91 -6.24 -11.64
N VAL A 88 7.18 -5.13 -11.84
CA VAL A 88 6.83 -4.22 -10.74
C VAL A 88 5.99 -4.95 -9.70
N ILE A 89 4.98 -5.72 -10.11
CA ILE A 89 4.16 -6.51 -9.18
C ILE A 89 4.99 -7.57 -8.49
N TYR A 90 5.83 -8.31 -9.23
CA TYR A 90 6.73 -9.32 -8.65
C TYR A 90 7.63 -8.73 -7.55
N ASN A 91 8.24 -7.58 -7.82
CA ASN A 91 9.06 -6.87 -6.85
C ASN A 91 8.25 -6.42 -5.62
N ARG A 92 7.01 -5.97 -5.81
CA ARG A 92 6.11 -5.59 -4.71
C ARG A 92 5.69 -6.79 -3.87
N VAL A 93 5.36 -7.92 -4.48
CA VAL A 93 5.01 -9.17 -3.78
C VAL A 93 6.21 -9.72 -3.00
N ASN A 94 7.42 -9.67 -3.55
CA ASN A 94 8.62 -10.08 -2.83
C ASN A 94 8.99 -9.17 -1.65
N GLN A 95 8.38 -7.99 -1.56
CA GLN A 95 8.54 -7.03 -0.47
C GLN A 95 7.24 -6.87 0.33
N ILE A 96 6.32 -7.84 0.26
CA ILE A 96 5.03 -7.80 0.96
C ILE A 96 5.20 -7.72 2.48
N ASP A 97 6.35 -8.17 2.97
CA ASP A 97 6.77 -8.06 4.36
C ASP A 97 6.84 -6.59 4.81
N LYS A 98 7.28 -5.68 3.92
CA LYS A 98 7.27 -4.23 4.17
C LYS A 98 5.88 -3.67 4.30
N GLU A 99 4.87 -4.34 3.75
CA GLU A 99 3.47 -3.98 3.90
C GLU A 99 2.88 -4.48 5.22
N GLY A 100 3.69 -4.99 6.16
CA GLY A 100 3.20 -5.47 7.46
C GLY A 100 2.40 -6.77 7.39
N ILE A 101 2.60 -7.54 6.30
CA ILE A 101 1.98 -8.83 6.07
C ILE A 101 3.01 -9.92 6.31
N GLU A 102 2.66 -10.90 7.13
CA GLU A 102 3.53 -12.02 7.53
C GLU A 102 3.12 -13.35 6.86
N GLU A 103 2.32 -13.28 5.80
CA GLU A 103 1.83 -14.46 5.08
C GLU A 103 2.80 -14.89 3.98
N ASP A 104 2.95 -16.21 3.84
CA ASP A 104 3.78 -16.79 2.78
C ASP A 104 3.19 -16.52 1.40
N ILE A 105 4.06 -16.17 0.46
CA ILE A 105 3.71 -16.00 -0.96
C ILE A 105 3.45 -17.39 -1.54
N PRO A 106 2.23 -17.72 -2.01
CA PRO A 106 1.96 -19.00 -2.64
C PRO A 106 2.79 -19.18 -3.90
N TYR A 107 3.40 -20.36 -4.08
CA TYR A 107 4.20 -20.69 -5.27
C TYR A 107 5.33 -19.70 -5.57
N LYS A 108 6.00 -19.23 -4.51
CA LYS A 108 7.10 -18.25 -4.63
C LYS A 108 8.22 -18.72 -5.55
N ASN A 109 8.57 -20.02 -5.53
CA ASN A 109 9.67 -20.54 -6.34
C ASN A 109 9.33 -20.49 -7.82
N GLU A 110 8.08 -20.79 -8.17
CA GLU A 110 7.57 -20.73 -9.53
C GLU A 110 7.61 -19.29 -10.07
N PHE A 111 7.26 -18.30 -9.24
CA PHE A 111 7.48 -16.89 -9.59
C PHE A 111 8.95 -16.56 -9.78
N ASN A 112 9.82 -16.99 -8.87
CA ASN A 112 11.25 -16.72 -8.96
C ASN A 112 11.86 -17.30 -10.25
N GLU A 113 11.52 -18.54 -10.60
CA GLU A 113 11.99 -19.20 -11.82
C GLU A 113 11.45 -18.50 -13.08
N MET A 114 10.17 -18.15 -13.08
CA MET A 114 9.51 -17.45 -14.19
C MET A 114 10.11 -16.06 -14.44
N PHE A 115 10.43 -15.30 -13.39
CA PHE A 115 11.03 -13.97 -13.54
C PHE A 115 12.58 -13.99 -13.66
N ALA A 116 13.23 -15.11 -13.34
CA ALA A 116 14.67 -15.28 -13.54
C ALA A 116 15.04 -15.72 -14.96
N SER A 117 14.11 -16.34 -15.69
CA SER A 117 14.34 -16.85 -17.03
C SER A 117 13.37 -16.22 -18.03
N SER A 118 13.89 -15.75 -19.18
CA SER A 118 13.05 -15.23 -20.27
C SER A 118 12.44 -16.38 -21.05
N GLY A 119 11.46 -17.05 -20.46
CA GLY A 119 10.67 -18.11 -21.08
C GLY A 119 9.76 -17.58 -22.19
N LYS A 120 9.30 -18.47 -23.07
CA LYS A 120 8.21 -18.14 -23.99
C LYS A 120 6.91 -17.97 -23.20
N PRO A 121 6.04 -17.01 -23.55
CA PRO A 121 4.72 -16.88 -22.94
C PRO A 121 3.93 -18.19 -23.01
N ASP A 122 3.33 -18.60 -21.91
CA ASP A 122 2.39 -19.72 -21.85
C ASP A 122 1.22 -19.40 -20.92
N LEU A 123 0.24 -20.31 -20.87
CA LEU A 123 -1.00 -20.06 -20.12
C LEU A 123 -0.75 -20.11 -18.62
N ASP A 124 0.20 -20.91 -18.16
CA ASP A 124 0.53 -20.99 -16.75
C ASP A 124 1.20 -19.69 -16.29
N SER A 125 2.15 -19.15 -17.06
CA SER A 125 2.78 -17.86 -16.75
C SER A 125 1.77 -16.71 -16.74
N GLU A 126 0.86 -16.69 -17.72
CA GLU A 126 -0.21 -15.70 -17.84
C GLU A 126 -1.13 -15.71 -16.60
N LEU A 127 -1.58 -16.89 -16.18
CA LEU A 127 -2.48 -17.04 -15.03
C LEU A 127 -1.74 -16.92 -13.69
N LEU A 128 -0.46 -17.28 -13.61
CA LEU A 128 0.40 -17.06 -12.44
C LEU A 128 0.55 -15.56 -12.16
N ILE A 129 0.89 -14.75 -13.17
CA ILE A 129 1.05 -13.30 -12.99
C ILE A 129 -0.28 -12.66 -12.58
N SER A 130 -1.40 -13.06 -13.21
CA SER A 130 -2.75 -12.63 -12.79
C SER A 130 -3.04 -13.00 -11.32
N SER A 131 -2.70 -14.22 -10.91
CA SER A 131 -2.89 -14.67 -9.52
C SER A 131 -2.03 -13.89 -8.54
N MET A 132 -0.78 -13.58 -8.92
CA MET A 132 0.14 -12.75 -8.16
C MET A 132 -0.39 -11.33 -7.97
N TYR A 133 -0.98 -10.74 -9.02
CA TYR A 133 -1.64 -9.44 -8.96
C TYR A 133 -2.79 -9.45 -7.95
N PHE A 134 -3.72 -10.41 -8.05
CA PHE A 134 -4.86 -10.48 -7.12
C PHE A 134 -4.44 -10.83 -5.70
N PHE A 135 -3.40 -11.65 -5.53
CA PHE A 135 -2.78 -11.86 -4.23
C PHE A 135 -2.32 -10.54 -3.64
N TYR A 136 -1.52 -9.75 -4.37
CA TYR A 136 -1.07 -8.44 -3.90
C TYR A 136 -2.23 -7.51 -3.58
N ALA A 137 -3.16 -7.33 -4.52
CA ALA A 137 -4.28 -6.40 -4.37
C ALA A 137 -5.18 -6.76 -3.18
N LYS A 138 -5.52 -8.04 -3.02
CA LYS A 138 -6.35 -8.49 -1.89
C LYS A 138 -5.60 -8.41 -0.56
N LYS A 139 -4.30 -8.73 -0.51
CA LYS A 139 -3.57 -8.73 0.75
C LYS A 139 -3.18 -7.32 1.20
N VAL A 140 -2.70 -6.49 0.28
CA VAL A 140 -2.17 -5.15 0.58
C VAL A 140 -3.26 -4.10 0.57
N LEU A 141 -4.20 -4.13 -0.39
CA LEU A 141 -5.20 -3.07 -0.54
C LEU A 141 -6.50 -3.39 0.20
N ASN A 142 -7.00 -4.63 0.11
CA ASN A 142 -8.24 -5.01 0.83
C ASN A 142 -8.00 -5.32 2.31
N GLY A 143 -6.83 -5.88 2.64
CA GLY A 143 -6.53 -6.42 3.96
C GLY A 143 -7.31 -7.70 4.29
N ILE A 144 -7.39 -8.01 5.59
CA ILE A 144 -8.11 -9.15 6.16
C ILE A 144 -9.58 -9.11 5.76
N ASP A 145 -10.20 -10.26 5.48
CA ASP A 145 -11.61 -10.36 5.12
C ASP A 145 -12.57 -9.61 6.07
N PRO A 146 -13.59 -8.87 5.56
CA PRO A 146 -14.53 -8.13 6.40
C PRO A 146 -15.26 -8.97 7.45
N SER A 147 -15.56 -10.24 7.16
CA SER A 147 -16.20 -11.15 8.13
C SER A 147 -15.29 -11.40 9.33
N LYS A 148 -13.99 -11.55 9.10
CA LYS A 148 -12.98 -11.74 10.13
C LYS A 148 -12.71 -10.44 10.90
N SER A 149 -12.74 -9.29 10.22
CA SER A 149 -12.66 -7.96 10.87
C SER A 149 -13.82 -7.71 11.85
N LYS A 150 -15.05 -8.12 11.51
CA LYS A 150 -16.20 -7.98 12.42
C LYS A 150 -16.03 -8.79 13.70
N GLN A 151 -15.42 -9.98 13.62
CA GLN A 151 -15.11 -10.80 14.80
C GLN A 151 -14.13 -10.10 15.75
N THR A 152 -13.28 -9.19 15.25
CA THR A 152 -12.36 -8.39 16.08
C THR A 152 -12.99 -7.10 16.62
N GLY A 153 -14.32 -6.94 16.50
CA GLY A 153 -15.03 -5.74 16.95
C GLY A 153 -14.81 -4.51 16.07
N TRP A 154 -14.27 -4.68 14.86
CA TRP A 154 -14.00 -3.59 13.93
C TRP A 154 -15.00 -3.61 12.77
N TYR A 155 -15.88 -2.59 12.73
CA TYR A 155 -17.08 -2.57 11.88
C TYR A 155 -17.06 -1.51 10.77
N LEU A 156 -15.89 -0.93 10.44
CA LEU A 156 -15.82 0.08 9.37
C LEU A 156 -16.29 -0.52 8.02
N PRO A 157 -17.26 0.13 7.35
CA PRO A 157 -17.68 -0.27 6.01
C PRO A 157 -16.55 -0.08 5.01
N ARG A 158 -16.42 -1.00 4.06
CA ARG A 158 -15.37 -0.95 3.04
C ARG A 158 -15.95 -0.65 1.68
N GLU A 159 -15.28 0.23 0.95
CA GLU A 159 -15.57 0.45 -0.45
C GLU A 159 -15.25 -0.84 -1.23
N ARG A 160 -16.13 -1.20 -2.17
CA ARG A 160 -15.89 -2.34 -3.06
C ARG A 160 -15.02 -1.88 -4.21
N THR A 161 -13.70 -2.02 -4.08
CA THR A 161 -12.78 -1.78 -5.18
C THR A 161 -12.83 -2.95 -6.16
N SER A 162 -13.17 -2.69 -7.43
CA SER A 162 -12.91 -3.66 -8.49
C SER A 162 -11.42 -3.67 -8.79
N TYR A 163 -10.73 -4.72 -8.37
CA TYR A 163 -9.31 -4.89 -8.69
C TYR A 163 -9.09 -5.17 -10.18
N VAL A 164 -10.10 -5.61 -10.92
CA VAL A 164 -10.05 -5.68 -12.39
C VAL A 164 -9.99 -4.27 -13.00
N ALA A 165 -10.84 -3.34 -12.55
CA ALA A 165 -10.79 -1.96 -13.03
C ALA A 165 -9.53 -1.22 -12.57
N TYR A 166 -9.07 -1.49 -11.34
CA TYR A 166 -7.82 -0.91 -10.84
C TYR A 166 -6.62 -1.36 -11.68
N LEU A 167 -6.59 -2.61 -12.15
CA LEU A 167 -5.53 -3.11 -13.02
C LEU A 167 -5.37 -2.28 -14.30
N ASP A 168 -6.47 -1.89 -14.97
CA ASP A 168 -6.39 -1.03 -16.16
C ASP A 168 -5.65 0.26 -15.85
N SER A 169 -6.01 0.92 -14.74
CA SER A 169 -5.44 2.19 -14.35
C SER A 169 -3.93 2.11 -14.07
N LEU A 170 -3.46 0.93 -13.66
CA LEU A 170 -2.05 0.61 -13.43
C LEU A 170 -1.32 0.20 -14.71
N MET A 171 -2.01 -0.47 -15.64
CA MET A 171 -1.47 -0.83 -16.94
C MET A 171 -1.25 0.41 -17.83
N GLU A 172 -2.08 1.45 -17.66
CA GLU A 172 -1.90 2.76 -18.29
C GLU A 172 -0.77 3.57 -17.65
N ASP A 173 -0.69 3.57 -16.32
CA ASP A 173 0.34 4.29 -15.57
C ASP A 173 0.93 3.44 -14.44
N PRO A 174 1.97 2.63 -14.76
CA PRO A 174 2.65 1.79 -13.77
C PRO A 174 3.28 2.56 -12.61
N LYS A 175 3.49 3.89 -12.75
CA LYS A 175 4.09 4.71 -11.69
C LYS A 175 3.15 4.90 -10.51
N LYS A 176 1.83 4.80 -10.69
CA LYS A 176 0.86 4.87 -9.59
C LYS A 176 1.19 3.87 -8.48
N LEU A 177 1.50 2.63 -8.87
CA LEU A 177 1.92 1.59 -7.92
C LEU A 177 3.28 1.90 -7.25
N LYS A 178 4.12 2.77 -7.84
CA LYS A 178 5.42 3.19 -7.27
C LYS A 178 5.30 4.40 -6.33
N GLU A 179 4.32 5.27 -6.56
CA GLU A 179 4.24 6.57 -5.89
C GLU A 179 3.65 6.52 -4.48
N ASP A 180 2.98 5.42 -4.09
CA ASP A 180 2.56 5.13 -2.71
C ASP A 180 1.79 6.28 -2.07
N LYS A 181 0.78 6.83 -2.78
CA LYS A 181 0.15 8.10 -2.41
C LYS A 181 -1.36 8.18 -2.53
N SER A 182 -2.03 7.25 -3.20
CA SER A 182 -3.47 7.38 -3.49
C SER A 182 -4.29 6.16 -3.12
N GLU A 183 -3.67 5.00 -2.96
CA GLU A 183 -4.40 3.75 -2.76
C GLU A 183 -4.92 3.55 -1.34
N LEU A 184 -4.18 4.08 -0.35
CA LEU A 184 -4.43 3.83 1.07
C LEU A 184 -4.42 5.14 1.87
N PHE A 185 -5.05 5.10 3.05
CA PHE A 185 -5.01 6.20 4.01
C PHE A 185 -3.57 6.63 4.32
N ALA A 186 -3.28 7.94 4.36
CA ALA A 186 -1.89 8.45 4.34
C ALA A 186 -1.04 7.94 5.51
N GLN A 187 -1.67 7.67 6.66
CA GLN A 187 -0.96 7.11 7.82
C GLN A 187 -0.42 5.71 7.58
N TYR A 188 -0.99 4.95 6.65
CA TYR A 188 -0.46 3.66 6.22
C TYR A 188 1.01 3.78 5.78
N TYR A 189 1.32 4.76 4.93
CA TYR A 189 2.67 4.94 4.39
C TYR A 189 3.66 5.47 5.45
N ASN A 190 3.18 6.21 6.45
CA ASN A 190 3.99 6.60 7.61
C ASN A 190 4.31 5.40 8.50
N LEU A 191 3.31 4.54 8.74
CA LEU A 191 3.49 3.29 9.47
C LEU A 191 4.44 2.35 8.73
N ARG A 192 4.39 2.29 7.39
CA ARG A 192 5.33 1.51 6.58
C ARG A 192 6.79 1.95 6.78
N LYS A 193 7.04 3.26 6.82
CA LYS A 193 8.37 3.81 7.15
C LYS A 193 8.80 3.43 8.56
N GLY A 194 7.88 3.53 9.52
CA GLY A 194 8.08 3.09 10.90
C GLY A 194 8.43 1.61 10.98
N LEU A 195 7.65 0.74 10.33
CA LEU A 195 7.86 -0.70 10.30
C LEU A 195 9.26 -1.05 9.81
N GLN A 196 9.71 -0.42 8.71
CA GLN A 196 11.06 -0.63 8.19
C GLN A 196 12.15 -0.25 9.21
N LYS A 197 11.96 0.86 9.94
CA LYS A 197 12.88 1.26 11.02
C LYS A 197 12.93 0.20 12.12
N TYR A 198 11.79 -0.24 12.64
CA TYR A 198 11.75 -1.22 13.74
C TYR A 198 12.26 -2.60 13.31
N ARG A 199 11.98 -3.04 12.08
CA ARG A 199 12.58 -4.28 11.54
C ARG A 199 14.10 -4.20 11.39
N ASN A 200 14.64 -3.03 11.06
CA ASN A 200 16.10 -2.84 11.04
C ASN A 200 16.69 -2.96 12.45
N ILE A 201 16.02 -2.40 13.46
CA ILE A 201 16.42 -2.55 14.87
C ILE A 201 16.36 -4.03 15.30
N GLU A 202 15.29 -4.75 14.94
CA GLU A 202 15.14 -6.18 15.24
C GLU A 202 16.25 -7.01 14.59
N LYS A 203 16.57 -6.77 13.31
CA LYS A 203 17.69 -7.42 12.59
C LYS A 203 19.05 -7.17 13.24
N GLN A 204 19.21 -6.06 13.97
CA GLN A 204 20.42 -5.71 14.71
C GLN A 204 20.44 -6.30 16.14
N GLY A 205 19.47 -7.15 16.49
CA GLY A 205 19.37 -7.80 17.80
C GLY A 205 18.45 -7.10 18.80
N GLY A 206 17.70 -6.08 18.36
CA GLY A 206 16.79 -5.32 19.21
C GLY A 206 17.51 -4.38 20.18
N TRP A 207 16.79 -3.92 21.21
CA TRP A 207 17.30 -2.97 22.21
C TRP A 207 17.58 -3.56 23.59
N GLY A 208 17.47 -4.88 23.74
CA GLY A 208 17.71 -5.58 25.00
C GLY A 208 16.67 -5.26 26.09
N THR A 209 17.03 -5.54 27.34
CA THR A 209 16.19 -5.33 28.52
C THR A 209 16.84 -4.33 29.46
N ILE A 210 16.03 -3.43 30.00
CA ILE A 210 16.37 -2.47 31.03
C ILE A 210 15.97 -3.06 32.38
N THR A 211 16.91 -3.07 33.31
CA THR A 211 16.73 -3.58 34.66
C THR A 211 16.85 -2.44 35.64
N LEU A 212 15.82 -2.24 36.46
CA LEU A 212 15.89 -1.32 37.59
C LEU A 212 16.41 -2.08 38.82
N GLU A 213 17.39 -1.53 39.52
CA GLU A 213 17.99 -2.16 40.70
C GLU A 213 16.94 -2.39 41.81
N PRO A 214 16.99 -3.54 42.53
CA PRO A 214 16.04 -3.83 43.60
C PRO A 214 16.01 -2.72 44.67
N GLY A 215 14.81 -2.30 45.06
CA GLY A 215 14.63 -1.25 46.09
C GLY A 215 14.72 0.19 45.56
N VAL A 216 15.15 0.41 44.31
CA VAL A 216 15.12 1.74 43.69
C VAL A 216 13.69 2.10 43.28
N LYS A 217 13.15 3.17 43.87
CA LYS A 217 11.81 3.68 43.53
C LYS A 217 11.81 4.44 42.21
N SER A 218 12.82 5.27 41.99
CA SER A 218 13.06 6.02 40.75
C SER A 218 14.48 6.57 40.73
N LEU A 219 14.98 6.88 39.53
CA LEU A 219 16.19 7.66 39.32
C LEU A 219 15.80 9.05 38.82
N LYS A 220 16.47 10.08 39.34
CA LYS A 220 16.28 11.49 38.97
C LYS A 220 17.57 12.08 38.41
N GLN A 221 17.46 13.27 37.84
CA GLN A 221 18.61 13.99 37.30
C GLN A 221 19.72 14.13 38.35
N GLY A 222 20.96 13.85 37.94
CA GLY A 222 22.14 13.80 38.79
C GLY A 222 22.47 12.40 39.36
N ASP A 223 21.52 11.47 39.37
CA ASP A 223 21.78 10.09 39.82
C ASP A 223 22.68 9.33 38.82
N SER A 224 23.32 8.26 39.31
CA SER A 224 24.14 7.36 38.50
C SER A 224 23.74 5.90 38.73
N SER A 225 23.54 5.13 37.65
CA SER A 225 23.16 3.71 37.69
C SER A 225 23.38 3.05 36.33
N VAL A 226 23.55 1.73 36.32
CA VAL A 226 23.57 0.92 35.09
C VAL A 226 22.23 1.05 34.32
N THR A 227 21.11 1.23 35.02
CA THR A 227 19.79 1.48 34.43
C THR A 227 19.82 2.67 33.47
N ILE A 228 20.52 3.74 33.85
CA ILE A 228 20.62 4.97 33.05
C ILE A 228 21.36 4.70 31.74
N THR A 229 22.44 3.94 31.76
CA THR A 229 23.16 3.53 30.55
C THR A 229 22.25 2.71 29.63
N GLN A 230 21.44 1.80 30.18
CA GLN A 230 20.49 0.99 29.40
C GLN A 230 19.38 1.86 28.77
N VAL A 231 18.78 2.78 29.54
CA VAL A 231 17.77 3.72 29.05
C VAL A 231 18.33 4.62 27.95
N ARG A 232 19.55 5.13 28.12
CA ARG A 232 20.23 5.96 27.11
C ARG A 232 20.37 5.22 25.78
N LYS A 233 20.93 4.00 25.81
CA LYS A 233 21.06 3.15 24.62
C LYS A 233 19.70 2.92 23.96
N ARG A 234 18.67 2.60 24.75
CA ARG A 234 17.30 2.35 24.29
C ARG A 234 16.68 3.56 23.59
N LEU A 235 16.82 4.76 24.16
CA LEU A 235 16.30 6.00 23.60
C LEU A 235 17.09 6.46 22.37
N HIS A 236 18.39 6.20 22.32
CA HIS A 236 19.22 6.44 21.14
C HIS A 236 18.77 5.57 19.94
N MET A 237 18.52 4.28 20.16
CA MET A 237 18.09 3.35 19.09
C MET A 237 16.77 3.78 18.42
N GLU A 238 15.87 4.42 19.17
CA GLU A 238 14.64 5.00 18.61
C GLU A 238 14.79 6.45 18.13
N GLY A 239 15.97 7.06 18.29
CA GLY A 239 16.28 8.41 17.80
C GLY A 239 15.79 9.55 18.70
N TYR A 240 15.45 9.27 19.96
CA TYR A 240 15.20 10.32 20.97
C TYR A 240 16.49 10.96 21.47
N LEU A 241 17.61 10.23 21.34
CA LEU A 241 18.97 10.74 21.56
C LEU A 241 19.78 10.68 20.28
N LYS A 242 20.51 11.77 19.99
CA LYS A 242 21.38 11.83 18.81
C LYS A 242 22.57 10.89 18.93
N ASN A 243 23.17 10.80 20.12
CA ASN A 243 24.33 9.97 20.40
C ASN A 243 24.09 9.13 21.65
N ASP A 244 24.54 7.88 21.65
CA ASP A 244 24.69 7.11 22.88
C ASP A 244 26.05 7.40 23.52
N SER A 245 26.07 8.32 24.50
CA SER A 245 27.29 8.68 25.25
C SER A 245 27.79 7.56 26.16
N LYS A 246 27.01 6.50 26.37
CA LYS A 246 27.27 5.40 27.33
C LYS A 246 27.42 5.87 28.78
N SER A 247 27.12 7.13 29.08
CA SER A 247 27.14 7.67 30.43
C SER A 247 26.15 6.93 31.32
N ASN A 248 26.54 6.67 32.57
CA ASN A 248 25.68 6.14 33.61
C ASN A 248 25.00 7.25 34.42
N VAL A 249 25.23 8.53 34.11
CA VAL A 249 24.64 9.68 34.80
C VAL A 249 23.38 10.17 34.09
N PHE A 250 22.35 10.45 34.88
CA PHE A 250 21.10 11.05 34.39
C PHE A 250 21.29 12.55 34.20
N ASP A 251 21.73 12.94 33.00
CA ASP A 251 22.00 14.32 32.62
C ASP A 251 20.80 15.02 31.94
N ASP A 252 20.97 16.31 31.65
CA ASP A 252 19.96 17.14 30.97
C ASP A 252 19.59 16.60 29.58
N GLU A 253 20.54 15.98 28.87
CA GLU A 253 20.29 15.42 27.54
C GLU A 253 19.32 14.24 27.64
N LEU A 254 19.57 13.31 28.58
CA LEU A 254 18.69 12.19 28.82
C LEU A 254 17.33 12.62 29.37
N ALA A 255 17.28 13.64 30.22
CA ALA A 255 16.02 14.16 30.77
C ALA A 255 15.12 14.72 29.67
N LYS A 256 15.69 15.46 28.70
CA LYS A 256 14.98 15.94 27.52
C LYS A 256 14.53 14.80 26.62
N ALA A 257 15.36 13.79 26.40
CA ALA A 257 15.00 12.64 25.58
C ALA A 257 13.85 11.83 26.19
N LEU A 258 13.86 11.63 27.52
CA LEU A 258 12.78 10.97 28.24
C LEU A 258 11.48 11.78 28.16
N GLU A 259 11.56 13.10 28.30
CA GLU A 259 10.40 13.99 28.13
C GLU A 259 9.80 13.89 26.73
N GLN A 260 10.62 13.87 25.67
CA GLN A 260 10.15 13.65 24.31
C GLN A 260 9.55 12.26 24.10
N TYR A 261 10.12 11.23 24.75
CA TYR A 261 9.60 9.87 24.73
C TYR A 261 8.19 9.82 25.34
N ASP A 262 8.01 10.35 26.54
CA ASP A 262 6.71 10.37 27.22
C ASP A 262 5.66 11.14 26.44
N LEU A 263 5.99 12.33 25.94
CA LEU A 263 5.08 13.13 25.13
C LEU A 263 4.59 12.39 23.88
N ARG A 264 5.48 11.67 23.20
CA ARG A 264 5.11 10.84 22.03
C ARG A 264 4.25 9.63 22.39
N HIS A 265 4.27 9.21 23.64
CA HIS A 265 3.47 8.12 24.18
C HIS A 265 2.25 8.61 24.97
N ASN A 266 1.87 9.89 24.82
CA ASN A 266 0.75 10.52 25.52
C ASN A 266 0.84 10.40 27.05
N ARG A 267 2.05 10.50 27.60
CA ARG A 267 2.31 10.55 29.04
C ARG A 267 2.82 11.91 29.46
N VAL A 268 2.49 12.30 30.69
CA VAL A 268 3.11 13.45 31.37
C VAL A 268 4.47 12.99 31.89
N SER A 269 5.55 13.67 31.51
CA SER A 269 6.88 13.35 32.01
C SER A 269 7.11 14.01 33.36
N ASP A 270 7.43 13.21 34.36
CA ASP A 270 7.96 13.65 35.66
C ASP A 270 9.50 13.72 35.67
N LYS A 271 10.13 13.40 34.53
CA LYS A 271 11.60 13.28 34.37
C LYS A 271 12.22 12.29 35.36
N LEU A 272 11.46 11.26 35.76
CA LEU A 272 11.92 10.17 36.62
C LEU A 272 11.98 8.85 35.85
N ILE A 273 13.05 8.08 36.04
CA ILE A 273 13.14 6.71 35.55
C ILE A 273 12.67 5.78 36.67
N GLY A 274 11.36 5.51 36.71
CA GLY A 274 10.74 4.56 37.63
C GLY A 274 10.30 3.25 36.96
N PRO A 275 9.72 2.29 37.73
CA PRO A 275 9.26 1.01 37.22
C PRO A 275 8.34 1.08 36.00
N ASN A 276 7.46 2.08 35.93
CA ASN A 276 6.53 2.25 34.81
C ASN A 276 7.24 2.64 33.51
N VAL A 277 8.22 3.57 33.59
CA VAL A 277 9.04 3.97 32.44
C VAL A 277 9.87 2.78 31.95
N VAL A 278 10.50 2.05 32.87
CA VAL A 278 11.28 0.85 32.55
C VAL A 278 10.40 -0.22 31.89
N LYS A 279 9.18 -0.46 32.41
CA LYS A 279 8.22 -1.40 31.83
C LYS A 279 7.84 -1.03 30.39
N ASP A 280 7.59 0.25 30.11
CA ASP A 280 7.22 0.70 28.77
C ASP A 280 8.38 0.64 27.77
N LEU A 281 9.57 1.05 28.20
CA LEU A 281 10.80 0.94 27.40
C LEU A 281 11.18 -0.52 27.10
N ASN A 282 10.78 -1.45 27.98
CA ASN A 282 10.96 -2.89 27.83
C ASN A 282 9.92 -3.57 26.94
N ILE A 283 8.93 -2.85 26.40
CA ILE A 283 8.12 -3.41 25.31
C ILE A 283 9.09 -3.81 24.19
N SER A 284 9.01 -5.07 23.77
CA SER A 284 9.98 -5.62 22.82
C SER A 284 9.84 -4.98 21.44
N VAL A 285 10.93 -5.03 20.66
CA VAL A 285 10.90 -4.56 19.27
C VAL A 285 9.88 -5.35 18.44
N ALA A 286 9.76 -6.65 18.68
CA ALA A 286 8.78 -7.53 18.05
C ALA A 286 7.34 -7.11 18.37
N ASP A 287 7.05 -6.73 19.63
CA ASP A 287 5.72 -6.24 20.01
C ASP A 287 5.40 -4.89 19.35
N ARG A 288 6.39 -4.00 19.21
CA ARG A 288 6.22 -2.74 18.47
C ARG A 288 5.98 -2.99 16.97
N ILE A 289 6.70 -3.93 16.35
CA ILE A 289 6.48 -4.36 14.97
C ILE A 289 5.05 -4.88 14.80
N ARG A 290 4.60 -5.78 15.70
CA ARG A 290 3.24 -6.32 15.66
C ARG A 290 2.18 -5.23 15.79
N ALA A 291 2.38 -4.28 16.71
CA ALA A 291 1.48 -3.15 16.87
C ALA A 291 1.43 -2.25 15.63
N ILE A 292 2.57 -2.00 14.99
CA ILE A 292 2.63 -1.23 13.73
C ILE A 292 1.90 -1.97 12.61
N SER A 293 2.19 -3.25 12.40
CA SER A 293 1.51 -4.08 11.38
C SER A 293 -0.01 -4.12 11.58
N LEU A 294 -0.48 -4.25 12.84
CA LEU A 294 -1.90 -4.19 13.15
C LEU A 294 -2.53 -2.83 12.79
N ASN A 295 -1.83 -1.73 13.06
CA ASN A 295 -2.32 -0.40 12.69
C ASN A 295 -2.25 -0.16 11.19
N MET A 296 -1.29 -0.75 10.47
CA MET A 296 -1.28 -0.76 9.00
C MET A 296 -2.51 -1.47 8.45
N GLU A 297 -2.86 -2.64 9.02
CA GLU A 297 -4.09 -3.35 8.67
C GLU A 297 -5.33 -2.48 8.91
N ARG A 298 -5.42 -1.80 10.04
CA ARG A 298 -6.52 -0.86 10.31
C ARG A 298 -6.60 0.27 9.29
N CYS A 299 -5.46 0.80 8.84
CA CYS A 299 -5.43 1.86 7.83
C CYS A 299 -5.95 1.40 6.46
N ARG A 300 -5.91 0.09 6.14
CA ARG A 300 -6.54 -0.46 4.92
C ARG A 300 -8.05 -0.35 4.92
N TRP A 301 -8.65 -0.18 6.10
CA TRP A 301 -10.10 -0.08 6.28
C TRP A 301 -10.60 1.36 6.35
N VAL A 302 -9.68 2.33 6.26
CA VAL A 302 -9.97 3.76 6.27
C VAL A 302 -9.92 4.26 4.83
N SER A 303 -10.98 4.93 4.37
CA SER A 303 -11.03 5.42 2.99
C SER A 303 -9.89 6.43 2.74
N PRO A 304 -9.15 6.31 1.63
CA PRO A 304 -8.11 7.28 1.26
C PRO A 304 -8.64 8.71 1.13
N GLU A 305 -9.93 8.89 0.82
CA GLU A 305 -10.59 10.20 0.72
C GLU A 305 -10.54 10.99 2.04
N MET A 306 -10.43 10.30 3.18
CA MET A 306 -10.27 10.94 4.49
C MET A 306 -8.99 11.76 4.62
N ASN A 307 -8.00 11.55 3.75
CA ASN A 307 -6.78 12.38 3.71
C ASN A 307 -7.06 13.83 3.29
N THR A 308 -8.09 14.03 2.47
CA THR A 308 -8.41 15.33 1.84
C THR A 308 -9.81 15.83 2.18
N ALA A 309 -10.55 15.10 3.01
CA ALA A 309 -11.86 15.49 3.48
C ALA A 309 -11.77 16.86 4.19
N ARG A 310 -12.62 17.80 3.77
CA ARG A 310 -12.66 19.15 4.36
C ARG A 310 -13.34 19.15 5.73
N GLU A 311 -14.23 18.19 5.96
CA GLU A 311 -15.00 18.05 7.19
C GLU A 311 -15.02 16.57 7.59
N PHE A 312 -14.77 16.32 8.86
CA PHE A 312 -15.00 15.02 9.48
C PHE A 312 -16.37 15.12 10.16
N ILE A 313 -17.38 14.48 9.56
CA ILE A 313 -18.76 14.48 10.08
C ILE A 313 -18.82 13.71 11.39
#